data_AF-A0A820NUT4-F1
#
_entry.id   AF-A0A820NUT4-F1
#
_cell.length_a   1.000
_cell.length_b   1.000
_cell.length_c   1.000
_cell.angle_alpha   90.00
_cell.angle_beta   90.00
_cell.angle_gamma   90.00
#
_symmetry.space_group_name_H-M   'P 1'
#
loop_
_entity.id
_entity.type
_entity.pdbx_description
1 polymer ?
#
loop_
_entity_poly.entity_id
_entity_poly.type
_entity_poly.pdbx_seq_one_letter_code
_entity_poly.pdbx_strand_id
1 'polypeptide(L)' 'MMVVSDLEEIFVPLLEGFLCSPQDSRGVINSLLDQIPQTFANSQETETILAPVIQAGIQALKGANCS' A
#
# COMPACT_ATOMS: atom_id res chain seq x y z
N MET A 1 6.43 -2.55 -5.76
CA MET A 1 5.59 -1.38 -5.44
C MET A 1 4.69 -1.10 -6.61
N MET A 2 3.40 -0.85 -6.39
CA MET A 2 2.46 -0.48 -7.46
C MET A 2 1.84 0.87 -7.10
N VAL A 3 1.75 1.76 -8.08
CA VAL A 3 1.28 3.15 -7.90
C VAL A 3 -0.11 3.27 -8.50
N VAL A 4 -1.05 3.81 -7.73
CA VAL A 4 -2.39 4.18 -8.19
C VAL A 4 -2.44 5.70 -8.25
N SER A 5 -2.48 6.27 -9.45
CA SER A 5 -2.51 7.71 -9.68
C SER A 5 -3.92 8.26 -9.90
N ASP A 6 -4.87 7.39 -10.23
CA ASP A 6 -6.28 7.78 -10.36
C ASP A 6 -6.90 7.89 -8.97
N LEU A 7 -7.34 9.10 -8.63
CA LEU A 7 -7.92 9.42 -7.33
C LEU A 7 -9.45 9.49 -7.35
N GLU A 8 -10.05 9.47 -8.54
CA GLU A 8 -11.50 9.50 -8.71
C GLU A 8 -12.09 8.10 -8.59
N GLU A 9 -11.38 7.09 -9.10
CA GLU A 9 -11.77 5.69 -9.03
C GLU A 9 -10.70 4.84 -8.31
N ILE A 10 -10.77 4.83 -6.98
CA ILE A 10 -9.82 4.07 -6.16
C ILE A 10 -10.09 2.57 -6.23
N PHE A 11 -9.07 1.82 -6.64
CA PHE A 11 -9.05 0.36 -6.63
C PHE A 11 -7.78 -0.17 -5.97
N VAL A 12 -7.81 -1.44 -5.55
CA VAL A 12 -6.65 -2.12 -5.00
C VAL A 12 -6.00 -2.93 -6.11
N PRO A 13 -4.74 -2.63 -6.48
CA PRO A 13 -4.10 -3.24 -7.64
C PRO A 13 -3.69 -4.71 -7.43
N LEU A 14 -3.76 -5.23 -6.20
CA LEU A 14 -3.38 -6.60 -5.84
C LEU A 14 -4.33 -7.20 -4.80
N LEU A 15 -4.81 -8.42 -5.03
CA LEU A 15 -5.53 -9.19 -4.02
C LEU A 15 -4.58 -10.15 -3.27
N GLU A 16 -3.81 -10.96 -4.00
CA GLU A 16 -2.91 -11.96 -3.42
C GLU A 16 -1.52 -11.37 -3.11
N GLY A 17 -1.01 -11.56 -1.89
CA GLY A 17 0.29 -11.06 -1.47
C GLY A 17 0.28 -9.63 -0.92
N PHE A 18 -0.88 -8.95 -0.91
CA PHE A 18 -1.03 -7.64 -0.26
C PHE A 18 -1.17 -7.79 1.26
N LEU A 19 -2.07 -8.67 1.71
CA LEU A 19 -2.17 -9.10 3.10
C LEU A 19 -1.49 -10.46 3.24
N CYS A 20 -0.41 -10.53 4.02
CA CYS A 20 0.41 -11.72 4.17
C CYS A 20 0.73 -12.00 5.64
N SER A 21 1.10 -13.26 5.92
CA SER A 21 1.59 -13.66 7.23
C SER A 21 2.93 -12.96 7.53
N PRO A 22 3.04 -12.21 8.65
CA PRO A 22 4.29 -11.54 9.01
C PRO A 22 5.42 -12.52 9.34
N GLN A 23 5.08 -13.73 9.78
CA GLN A 23 6.07 -14.76 10.12
C GLN A 23 6.70 -15.32 8.84
N ASP A 24 5.86 -15.68 7.87
CA ASP A 24 6.30 -16.28 6.61
C ASP A 24 6.97 -15.24 5.68
N SER A 25 6.57 -13.98 5.80
CA SER A 25 7.02 -12.89 4.91
C SER A 25 8.09 -11.98 5.52
N ARG A 26 8.65 -12.34 6.69
CA ARG A 26 9.55 -11.47 7.49
C ARG A 26 10.72 -10.88 6.68
N GLY A 27 11.37 -11.70 5.85
CA GLY A 27 12.51 -11.26 5.05
C GLY A 27 12.14 -10.18 4.02
N VAL A 28 11.00 -10.36 3.35
CA VAL A 28 10.47 -9.40 2.37
C VAL A 28 10.00 -8.12 3.07
N ILE A 29 9.31 -8.25 4.21
CA ILE A 29 8.84 -7.10 5.00
C ILE A 29 10.02 -6.24 5.47
N ASN A 30 11.07 -6.85 6.04
CA ASN A 30 12.26 -6.11 6.47
C ASN A 30 12.94 -5.40 5.30
N SER A 31 13.11 -6.10 4.18
CA SER A 31 13.70 -5.50 2.97
C SER A 31 12.88 -4.32 2.45
N LEU A 32 11.56 -4.41 2.49
CA LEU A 32 10.66 -3.33 2.13
C LEU A 32 10.80 -2.13 3.09
N LEU A 33 10.83 -2.39 4.40
CA LEU A 33 10.99 -1.34 5.42
C LEU A 33 12.33 -0.60 5.29
N ASP A 34 13.40 -1.28 4.91
CA ASP A 34 14.70 -0.65 4.63
C ASP A 34 14.67 0.20 3.34
N GLN A 35 13.88 -0.22 2.34
CA GLN A 35 13.79 0.47 1.04
C GLN A 35 12.87 1.70 1.04
N ILE A 36 11.82 1.74 1.85
CA ILE A 36 10.86 2.86 1.87
C ILE A 36 11.54 4.22 2.13
N PRO A 37 12.37 4.38 3.18
CA PRO A 37 13.04 5.67 3.43
C PRO A 37 13.94 6.09 2.26
N GLN A 38 14.65 5.14 1.65
CA GLN A 38 15.53 5.42 0.51
C GLN A 38 14.74 5.84 -0.73
N THR A 39 13.59 5.20 -0.97
CA THR A 39 12.71 5.48 -2.11
C THR A 39 12.18 6.91 -2.07
N PHE A 40 11.78 7.39 -0.88
CA PHE A 40 11.13 8.70 -0.73
C PHE A 40 12.06 9.79 -0.18
N ALA A 41 13.36 9.51 -0.01
CA ALA A 41 14.33 10.41 0.62
C ALA A 41 14.41 11.80 -0.04
N ASN A 42 14.18 11.87 -1.35
CA ASN A 42 14.26 13.10 -2.13
C ASN A 42 12.89 13.61 -2.61
N SER A 43 11.79 13.11 -2.05
CA SER A 43 10.45 13.56 -2.41
C SER A 43 10.27 15.03 -2.03
N GLN A 44 9.81 15.85 -2.97
CA GLN A 44 9.49 17.27 -2.75
C GLN A 44 7.98 17.51 -2.65
N GLU A 45 7.18 16.44 -2.65
CA GLU A 45 5.72 16.51 -2.56
C GLU A 45 5.29 17.10 -1.22
N THR A 46 4.55 18.20 -1.25
CA THR A 46 4.02 18.89 -0.06
C THR A 46 2.53 18.64 0.16
N GLU A 47 1.85 18.12 -0.86
CA GLU A 47 0.42 17.87 -0.83
C GLU A 47 0.15 16.39 -0.52
N THR A 48 -0.96 16.14 0.18
CA THR A 48 -1.34 14.78 0.58
C THR A 48 -2.84 14.59 0.43
N ILE A 49 -3.24 13.34 0.25
CA ILE A 49 -4.64 12.93 0.11
C ILE A 49 -4.97 11.90 1.19
N LEU A 50 -6.12 12.05 1.85
CA LEU A 50 -6.52 11.15 2.93
C LEU A 50 -7.75 10.31 2.58
N ALA A 51 -8.79 10.92 2.01
CA ALA A 51 -10.02 10.19 1.66
C ALA A 51 -9.76 9.00 0.70
N PRO A 52 -8.96 9.17 -0.39
CA PRO A 52 -8.65 8.07 -1.29
C PRO A 52 -7.83 6.95 -0.61
N VAL A 53 -6.99 7.30 0.37
CA VAL A 53 -6.20 6.31 1.15
C VAL A 53 -7.12 5.45 2.03
N ILE A 54 -8.10 6.05 2.70
CA ILE A 54 -9.08 5.31 3.50
C ILE A 54 -9.91 4.39 2.61
N GLN A 55 -10.35 4.89 1.45
CA GLN A 55 -11.10 4.09 0.48
C GLN A 55 -10.29 2.89 0.01
N ALA A 56 -9.01 3.08 -0.36
CA ALA A 56 -8.13 1.98 -0.76
C ALA A 56 -7.99 0.92 0.34
N GLY A 57 -7.81 1.35 1.60
CA GLY A 57 -7.72 0.44 2.75
C GLY A 57 -8.99 -0.40 2.95
N ILE A 58 -10.17 0.23 2.86
CA ILE A 58 -11.45 -0.48 2.96
C ILE A 58 -11.63 -1.47 1.80
N GLN A 59 -11.29 -1.06 0.58
CA GLN A 59 -11.38 -1.95 -0.59
C GLN A 59 -10.44 -3.14 -0.46
N ALA A 60 -9.26 -2.96 0.16
CA ALA A 60 -8.31 -4.06 0.37
C ALA A 60 -8.85 -5.08 1.37
N LEU A 61 -9.46 -4.60 2.47
CA LEU A 61 -10.09 -5.47 3.47
C LEU A 61 -11.27 -6.24 2.88
N LYS A 62 -12.10 -5.58 2.07
CA LYS A 62 -13.21 -6.21 1.33
C LYS A 62 -12.70 -7.27 0.37
N GLY A 63 -11.69 -6.95 -0.44
CA GLY A 63 -11.09 -7.88 -1.39
C GLY A 63 -10.47 -9.11 -0.72
N ALA A 64 -9.98 -8.95 0.51
CA ALA A 64 -9.44 -10.04 1.32
C ALA A 64 -10.48 -10.77 2.19
N ASN A 65 -11.77 -10.48 2.05
CA ASN A 65 -12.86 -11.02 2.89
C ASN A 65 -12.63 -10.84 4.41
N CYS A 66 -11.99 -9.72 4.78
CA CYS A 66 -11.70 -9.36 6.17
C CYS A 66 -12.71 -8.35 6.74
N SER A 67 -13.78 -8.04 6.01
CA SER A 67 -14.82 -7.05 6.36
C SER A 67 -16.19 -7.47 5.85
#